data_AF-A0A316WBU3-F1
#
_entry.id   AF-A0A316WBU3-F1
#
_cell.length_a   1.000
_cell.length_b   1.000
_cell.length_c   1.000
_cell.angle_alpha   90.00
_cell.angle_beta   90.00
_cell.angle_gamma   90.00
#
_symmetry.space_group_name_H-M   'P 1'
#
loop_
_entity.id
_entity.type
_entity.pdbx_description
1 polymer ?
#
loop_
_entity_poly.entity_id
_entity_poly.type
_entity_poly.pdbx_seq_one_letter_code
_entity_poly.pdbx_strand_id
1 'polypeptide(L)'
;MKKILILAALVARTTLLFSQNKEISADLNKLELSNAPSVMLLGLASSDLETPKSKKAFMTSIVNSFSENEGLPNAYAVELTPTHLFPLTEMDALKYAGIKSIKKADNTYEYKKNIFSEVKNVSFSFAFLKNYKIENLDTENPSVSFSLRTTIFKIRNKKNIADIVASNDMISEMLTRIQKDFEHTQKFMDIYSSGGSQDEITEKIEKAYDEFVTDFYKTGKYKKFIDETEKYKKYLDEKPAFQLDVASAYSTFFLDNQFKNNQFGKLGVWMTMSSGINLERDPKKNEIPKESEDPNKEKSKLTIKETSATGISKTEKRLNFYAVARYLQDKTVYDLTNGFSRTNNYDFGGKIELVYNKFSIGYEFIYRSSDLDNTYRSNGIINYKVSDNVYINAAFGKNYGDKNNLISFLGLNWGLDSKRKTLFSEKQ
;
A
#
# COMPACT_ATOMS: atom_id res chain seq x y z
N MET A 1 22.38 51.45 1.35
CA MET A 1 22.29 49.98 1.16
C MET A 1 22.76 49.20 2.39
N LYS A 2 22.24 49.50 3.59
CA LYS A 2 22.52 48.76 4.85
C LYS A 2 21.26 48.49 5.68
N LYS A 3 20.07 48.81 5.15
CA LYS A 3 18.77 48.63 5.83
C LYS A 3 17.90 47.51 5.24
N ILE A 4 18.34 46.86 4.15
CA ILE A 4 17.64 45.71 3.53
C ILE A 4 18.17 44.36 4.05
N LEU A 5 19.39 44.33 4.61
CA LEU A 5 19.99 43.11 5.18
C LEU A 5 19.46 42.73 6.58
N ILE A 6 18.75 43.63 7.26
CA ILE A 6 18.18 43.36 8.60
C ILE A 6 16.81 42.68 8.49
N LEU A 7 16.08 42.88 7.39
CA LEU A 7 14.79 42.22 7.15
C LEU A 7 14.95 40.76 6.71
N ALA A 8 16.06 40.43 6.02
CA ALA A 8 16.40 39.05 5.66
C ALA A 8 16.96 38.23 6.84
N ALA A 9 17.49 38.88 7.87
CA ALA A 9 17.98 38.22 9.09
C ALA A 9 16.89 38.00 10.15
N LEU A 10 15.74 38.70 10.06
CA LEU A 10 14.62 38.53 10.99
C LEU A 10 13.64 37.41 10.60
N VAL A 11 13.68 36.94 9.34
CA VAL A 11 12.86 35.81 8.86
C VAL A 11 13.54 34.45 9.10
N ALA A 12 14.82 34.43 9.49
CA ALA A 12 15.58 33.20 9.73
C ALA A 12 15.65 32.74 11.21
N ARG A 13 14.81 33.32 12.10
CA ARG A 13 14.84 33.02 13.55
C ARG A 13 13.48 32.68 14.18
N THR A 14 12.51 32.19 13.41
CA THR A 14 11.42 31.38 14.00
C THR A 14 11.89 29.93 14.09
N THR A 15 12.45 29.62 15.25
CA THR A 15 12.63 28.25 15.74
C THR A 15 11.33 27.47 15.60
N LEU A 16 11.31 26.52 14.67
CA LEU A 16 10.46 25.34 14.74
C LEU A 16 11.00 24.43 15.86
N LEU A 17 10.80 24.85 17.11
CA LEU A 17 10.79 23.93 18.25
C LEU A 17 9.40 23.30 18.32
N PHE A 18 9.15 22.34 17.42
CA PHE A 18 8.14 21.32 17.65
C PHE A 18 8.81 20.18 18.41
N SER A 19 8.96 20.35 19.73
CA SER A 19 8.94 19.20 20.63
C SER A 19 7.47 18.82 20.80
N GLN A 20 6.96 17.98 19.91
CA GLN A 20 5.68 17.31 20.12
C GLN A 20 5.91 15.81 19.96
N ASN A 21 5.34 15.10 20.94
CA ASN A 21 5.43 13.67 21.11
C ASN A 21 5.29 12.91 19.78
N LYS A 22 6.09 11.86 19.63
CA LYS A 22 6.00 10.90 18.55
C LYS A 22 4.68 10.12 18.69
N GLU A 23 3.56 10.75 18.34
CA GLU A 23 2.29 10.10 18.12
C GLU A 23 2.39 9.41 16.76
N ILE A 24 2.73 8.14 16.81
CA ILE A 24 2.78 7.28 15.63
C ILE A 24 1.35 6.84 15.35
N SER A 25 0.72 7.55 14.42
CA SER A 25 -0.50 7.10 13.79
C SER A 25 -0.12 6.01 12.78
N ALA A 26 -0.75 4.84 12.91
CA ALA A 26 -0.52 3.70 12.06
C ALA A 26 -1.08 3.99 10.66
N ASP A 27 -0.19 4.40 9.77
CA ASP A 27 -0.55 4.76 8.41
C ASP A 27 -0.95 3.50 7.61
N LEU A 28 -2.23 3.39 7.25
CA LEU A 28 -2.74 2.49 6.21
C LEU A 28 -2.66 3.23 4.87
N ASN A 29 -1.49 3.79 4.57
CA ASN A 29 -1.18 4.44 3.31
C ASN A 29 0.00 3.73 2.65
N LYS A 30 -0.30 2.64 1.96
CA LYS A 30 0.42 2.39 0.71
C LYS A 30 -0.37 3.02 -0.42
N LEU A 31 -0.09 4.30 -0.62
CA LEU A 31 -0.15 4.93 -1.94
C LEU A 31 0.86 4.20 -2.84
N GLU A 32 0.50 3.01 -3.31
CA GLU A 32 0.63 2.83 -4.75
C GLU A 32 -0.67 3.43 -5.28
N LEU A 33 -0.56 4.52 -6.05
CA LEU A 33 -1.62 4.88 -7.00
C LEU A 33 -1.68 3.73 -8.01
N SER A 34 -2.22 2.60 -7.56
CA SER A 34 -2.82 1.63 -8.44
C SER A 34 -3.98 2.37 -9.06
N ASN A 35 -3.73 3.03 -10.19
CA ASN A 35 -4.82 3.43 -11.05
C ASN A 35 -5.50 2.11 -11.40
N ALA A 36 -6.67 1.88 -10.81
CA ALA A 36 -7.43 0.69 -11.07
C ALA A 36 -7.53 0.52 -12.60
N PRO A 37 -7.43 -0.69 -13.16
CA PRO A 37 -7.47 -0.86 -14.60
C PRO A 37 -8.74 -0.24 -15.23
N SER A 38 -9.83 -0.16 -14.46
CA SER A 38 -11.04 0.56 -14.87
C SER A 38 -10.83 2.07 -15.07
N VAL A 39 -10.10 2.72 -14.16
CA VAL A 39 -9.68 4.13 -14.23
C VAL A 39 -8.77 4.35 -15.42
N MET A 40 -7.81 3.45 -15.64
CA MET A 40 -6.88 3.53 -16.77
C MET A 40 -7.61 3.52 -18.11
N LEU A 41 -8.69 2.73 -18.27
CA LEU A 41 -9.48 2.71 -19.50
C LEU A 41 -10.23 4.00 -19.76
N LEU A 42 -10.73 4.66 -18.71
CA LEU A 42 -11.43 5.93 -18.83
C LEU A 42 -10.48 7.14 -18.97
N GLY A 43 -9.17 6.93 -18.76
CA GLY A 43 -8.18 8.00 -18.83
C GLY A 43 -8.27 9.00 -17.68
N LEU A 44 -8.89 8.61 -16.56
CA LEU A 44 -9.02 9.47 -15.38
C LEU A 44 -7.64 9.69 -14.74
N ALA A 45 -7.30 10.94 -14.44
CA ALA A 45 -6.10 11.24 -13.70
C ALA A 45 -6.30 10.88 -12.22
N SER A 46 -5.22 10.50 -11.53
CA SER A 46 -5.27 10.16 -10.10
C SER A 46 -5.77 11.31 -9.21
N SER A 47 -5.67 12.57 -9.68
CA SER A 47 -6.23 13.77 -9.03
C SER A 47 -7.75 13.83 -9.08
N ASP A 48 -8.36 13.16 -10.06
CA ASP A 48 -9.78 13.20 -10.35
C ASP A 48 -10.52 12.05 -9.64
N LEU A 49 -9.80 11.31 -8.80
CA LEU A 49 -10.30 10.13 -8.10
C LEU A 49 -10.48 10.40 -6.61
N GLU A 50 -11.69 10.16 -6.11
CA GLU A 50 -11.91 9.92 -4.69
C GLU A 50 -11.61 8.46 -4.36
N THR A 51 -10.43 8.16 -3.78
CA THR A 51 -10.08 6.81 -3.31
C THR A 51 -10.28 6.70 -1.80
N PRO A 52 -11.42 6.20 -1.30
CA PRO A 52 -11.68 6.14 0.13
C PRO A 52 -10.70 5.20 0.85
N LYS A 53 -10.00 5.73 1.87
CA LYS A 53 -8.89 5.04 2.57
C LYS A 53 -9.32 4.10 3.70
N SER A 54 -10.62 3.89 3.92
CA SER A 54 -11.13 2.99 4.98
C SER A 54 -12.55 2.51 4.69
N LYS A 55 -13.01 1.41 5.30
CA LYS A 55 -14.40 0.92 5.17
C LYS A 55 -15.43 2.01 5.49
N LYS A 56 -15.21 2.81 6.54
CA LYS A 56 -16.09 3.93 6.87
C LYS A 56 -15.98 5.07 5.85
N ALA A 57 -14.76 5.41 5.41
CA ALA A 57 -14.58 6.44 4.37
C ALA A 57 -15.24 6.03 3.05
N PHE A 58 -15.24 4.73 2.74
CA PHE A 58 -15.91 4.16 1.57
C PHE A 58 -17.43 4.24 1.71
N MET A 59 -17.99 3.82 2.85
CA MET A 59 -19.43 3.95 3.09
C MET A 59 -19.88 5.41 3.16
N THR A 60 -19.07 6.29 3.77
CA THR A 60 -19.33 7.73 3.82
C THR A 60 -19.18 8.37 2.45
N SER A 61 -18.20 7.99 1.63
CA SER A 61 -18.07 8.53 0.26
C SER A 61 -19.27 8.11 -0.57
N ILE A 62 -19.70 6.84 -0.50
CA ILE A 62 -20.93 6.38 -1.13
C ILE A 62 -22.12 7.24 -0.68
N VAL A 63 -22.36 7.34 0.63
CA VAL A 63 -23.52 8.07 1.16
C VAL A 63 -23.48 9.56 0.80
N ASN A 64 -22.32 10.20 0.91
CA ASN A 64 -22.13 11.62 0.57
C ASN A 64 -22.31 11.88 -0.93
N SER A 65 -21.81 10.99 -1.79
CA SER A 65 -22.06 11.06 -3.24
C SER A 65 -23.54 10.92 -3.62
N PHE A 66 -24.39 10.42 -2.71
CA PHE A 66 -25.84 10.32 -2.91
C PHE A 66 -26.66 11.38 -2.15
N SER A 67 -26.11 12.01 -1.11
CA SER A 67 -26.85 12.92 -0.22
C SER A 67 -26.66 14.41 -0.51
N GLU A 68 -25.57 14.81 -1.18
CA GLU A 68 -25.46 16.16 -1.73
C GLU A 68 -26.36 16.27 -2.96
N ASN A 69 -27.35 17.17 -2.92
CA ASN A 69 -28.43 17.35 -3.90
C ASN A 69 -27.98 17.76 -5.35
N GLU A 70 -26.76 17.43 -5.78
CA GLU A 70 -26.20 17.73 -7.11
C GLU A 70 -26.07 16.49 -8.04
N GLY A 71 -26.50 15.31 -7.60
CA GLY A 71 -26.43 14.07 -8.37
C GLY A 71 -25.05 13.40 -8.30
N LEU A 72 -24.81 12.37 -9.13
CA LEU A 72 -23.54 11.64 -9.15
C LEU A 72 -22.35 12.56 -9.51
N PRO A 73 -21.17 12.41 -8.87
CA PRO A 73 -19.95 13.13 -9.22
C PRO A 73 -19.58 12.99 -10.71
N ASN A 74 -18.86 13.98 -11.25
CA ASN A 74 -18.40 13.96 -12.65
C ASN A 74 -17.50 12.76 -12.95
N ALA A 75 -16.68 12.35 -11.99
CA ALA A 75 -15.86 11.14 -12.05
C ALA A 75 -15.92 10.42 -10.71
N TYR A 76 -16.04 9.10 -10.73
CA TYR A 76 -16.04 8.28 -9.53
C TYR A 76 -15.34 6.96 -9.81
N ALA A 77 -14.54 6.46 -8.88
CA ALA A 77 -13.98 5.12 -8.99
C ALA A 77 -13.85 4.44 -7.62
N VAL A 78 -14.03 3.13 -7.62
CA VAL A 78 -13.86 2.29 -6.44
C VAL A 78 -13.09 1.04 -6.82
N GLU A 79 -12.19 0.59 -5.95
CA GLU A 79 -11.55 -0.72 -6.01
C GLU A 79 -11.77 -1.45 -4.68
N LEU A 80 -12.14 -2.73 -4.78
CA LEU A 80 -12.57 -3.58 -3.67
C LEU A 80 -11.84 -4.92 -3.78
N THR A 81 -11.18 -5.35 -2.72
CA THR A 81 -10.66 -6.73 -2.60
C THR A 81 -11.47 -7.43 -1.51
N PRO A 82 -12.36 -8.39 -1.83
CA PRO A 82 -13.27 -8.97 -0.85
C PRO A 82 -12.59 -9.54 0.39
N THR A 83 -11.38 -10.11 0.24
CA THR A 83 -10.59 -10.66 1.36
C THR A 83 -10.14 -9.61 2.37
N HIS A 84 -10.10 -8.33 2.00
CA HIS A 84 -9.85 -7.22 2.93
C HIS A 84 -11.13 -6.80 3.70
N LEU A 85 -12.31 -7.08 3.13
CA LEU A 85 -13.59 -6.74 3.72
C LEU A 85 -14.10 -7.87 4.63
N PHE A 86 -13.97 -9.11 4.16
CA PHE A 86 -14.45 -10.32 4.79
C PHE A 86 -13.28 -11.27 5.00
N PRO A 87 -12.83 -11.49 6.24
CA PRO A 87 -11.79 -12.47 6.50
C PRO A 87 -12.29 -13.86 6.07
N LEU A 88 -11.52 -14.55 5.24
CA LEU A 88 -11.81 -15.92 4.85
C LEU A 88 -11.68 -16.84 6.08
N THR A 89 -12.54 -17.85 6.16
CA THR A 89 -12.49 -18.86 7.23
C THR A 89 -11.13 -19.58 7.23
N GLU A 90 -10.62 -19.91 8.41
CA GLU A 90 -9.35 -20.63 8.61
C GLU A 90 -8.06 -19.90 8.14
N MET A 91 -8.08 -18.57 8.07
CA MET A 91 -6.90 -17.78 7.71
C MET A 91 -6.21 -17.19 8.94
N ASP A 92 -4.93 -17.51 9.09
CA ASP A 92 -4.02 -16.90 10.06
C ASP A 92 -3.11 -15.86 9.37
N ALA A 93 -2.38 -15.07 10.16
CA ALA A 93 -1.51 -14.01 9.66
C ALA A 93 -0.43 -14.53 8.69
N LEU A 94 0.09 -15.75 8.90
CA LEU A 94 1.08 -16.37 8.02
C LEU A 94 0.46 -16.82 6.69
N LYS A 95 -0.77 -17.37 6.71
CA LYS A 95 -1.52 -17.73 5.50
C LYS A 95 -1.89 -16.50 4.67
N TYR A 96 -2.12 -15.35 5.29
CA TYR A 96 -2.24 -14.06 4.58
C TYR A 96 -0.90 -13.63 3.97
N ALA A 97 0.22 -13.89 4.64
CA ALA A 97 1.57 -13.64 4.11
C ALA A 97 2.02 -14.62 3.01
N GLY A 98 1.23 -15.66 2.73
CA GLY A 98 1.54 -16.73 1.77
C GLY A 98 2.46 -17.82 2.30
N ILE A 99 2.46 -18.00 3.62
CA ILE A 99 3.28 -18.96 4.35
C ILE A 99 2.35 -20.03 4.93
N LYS A 100 2.61 -21.30 4.61
CA LYS A 100 1.91 -22.44 5.17
C LYS A 100 2.75 -23.02 6.31
N SER A 101 2.19 -23.06 7.51
CA SER A 101 2.75 -23.80 8.65
C SER A 101 2.35 -25.28 8.53
N ILE A 102 3.32 -26.17 8.68
CA ILE A 102 3.11 -27.62 8.69
C ILE A 102 3.71 -28.15 9.98
N LYS A 103 2.85 -28.67 10.86
CA LYS A 103 3.30 -29.29 12.10
C LYS A 103 3.93 -30.64 11.78
N LYS A 104 5.19 -30.83 12.18
CA LYS A 104 5.92 -32.10 12.08
C LYS A 104 5.59 -33.02 13.26
N ALA A 105 5.96 -34.29 13.12
CA ALA A 105 5.74 -35.32 14.14
C ALA A 105 6.46 -35.02 15.47
N ASP A 106 7.52 -34.21 15.45
CA ASP A 106 8.27 -33.76 16.62
C ASP A 106 7.70 -32.48 17.28
N ASN A 107 6.46 -32.09 16.93
CA ASN A 107 5.81 -30.84 17.34
C ASN A 107 6.51 -29.55 16.87
N THR A 108 7.52 -29.62 15.99
CA THR A 108 8.09 -28.42 15.34
C THR A 108 7.27 -28.01 14.13
N TYR A 109 7.43 -26.76 13.68
CA TYR A 109 6.74 -26.25 12.48
C TYR A 109 7.72 -26.13 11.30
N GLU A 110 7.32 -26.67 10.16
CA GLU A 110 7.93 -26.40 8.87
C GLU A 110 7.13 -25.32 8.13
N TYR A 111 7.80 -24.25 7.72
CA TYR A 111 7.17 -23.18 6.95
C TYR A 111 7.42 -23.40 5.46
N LYS A 112 6.36 -23.73 4.72
CA LYS A 112 6.41 -23.85 3.26
C LYS A 112 5.79 -22.63 2.61
N LYS A 113 6.40 -22.22 1.51
CA LYS A 113 5.94 -21.09 0.71
C LYS A 113 4.79 -21.52 -0.20
N ASN A 114 3.70 -20.76 -0.20
CA ASN A 114 2.64 -20.88 -1.18
C ASN A 114 2.76 -19.75 -2.20
N ILE A 115 3.30 -20.04 -3.38
CA ILE A 115 3.51 -19.04 -4.44
C ILE A 115 2.20 -18.52 -5.05
N PHE A 116 1.10 -19.25 -4.87
CA PHE A 116 -0.24 -18.91 -5.36
C PHE A 116 -1.13 -18.32 -4.26
N SER A 117 -0.55 -17.92 -3.12
CA SER A 117 -1.31 -17.44 -1.97
C SER A 117 -2.19 -16.24 -2.26
N GLU A 118 -1.85 -15.46 -3.29
CA GLU A 118 -2.51 -14.22 -3.66
C GLU A 118 -3.63 -14.38 -4.68
N VAL A 119 -3.80 -15.57 -5.28
CA VAL A 119 -4.86 -15.80 -6.27
C VAL A 119 -6.25 -15.60 -5.67
N LYS A 120 -6.40 -15.83 -4.36
CA LYS A 120 -7.63 -15.56 -3.59
C LYS A 120 -7.90 -14.06 -3.39
N ASN A 121 -6.89 -13.21 -3.55
CA ASN A 121 -6.99 -11.76 -3.41
C ASN A 121 -7.29 -11.12 -4.78
N VAL A 122 -8.50 -11.37 -5.29
CA VAL A 122 -8.99 -10.73 -6.51
C VAL A 122 -9.57 -9.36 -6.16
N SER A 123 -9.03 -8.31 -6.78
CA SER A 123 -9.59 -6.97 -6.74
C SER A 123 -10.59 -6.78 -7.86
N PHE A 124 -11.74 -6.20 -7.52
CA PHE A 124 -12.77 -5.74 -8.44
C PHE A 124 -12.78 -4.23 -8.41
N SER A 125 -12.86 -3.59 -9.57
CA SER A 125 -13.00 -2.15 -9.62
C SER A 125 -14.11 -1.71 -10.56
N PHE A 126 -14.67 -0.55 -10.24
CA PHE A 126 -15.65 0.15 -11.03
C PHE A 126 -15.20 1.60 -11.18
N ALA A 127 -15.40 2.19 -12.35
CA ALA A 127 -15.22 3.61 -12.59
C ALA A 127 -16.37 4.14 -13.43
N PHE A 128 -16.78 5.37 -13.16
CA PHE A 128 -17.81 6.12 -13.87
C PHE A 128 -17.26 7.49 -14.21
N LEU A 129 -17.59 7.96 -15.41
CA LEU A 129 -17.33 9.31 -15.86
C LEU A 129 -18.59 9.83 -16.54
N LYS A 130 -19.13 10.95 -16.04
CA LYS A 130 -20.36 11.55 -16.54
C LYS A 130 -20.18 12.15 -17.93
N ASN A 131 -19.03 12.80 -18.16
CA ASN A 131 -18.74 13.59 -19.34
C ASN A 131 -17.51 13.02 -20.08
N TYR A 132 -17.62 11.82 -20.62
CA TYR A 132 -16.56 11.25 -21.46
C TYR A 132 -16.60 11.90 -22.85
N LYS A 133 -15.52 12.60 -23.19
CA LYS A 133 -15.36 13.24 -24.49
C LYS A 133 -14.63 12.31 -25.45
N ILE A 134 -15.26 12.07 -26.61
CA ILE A 134 -14.65 11.34 -27.71
C ILE A 134 -14.17 12.34 -28.75
N GLU A 135 -12.97 12.15 -29.27
CA GLU A 135 -12.42 13.00 -30.33
C GLU A 135 -13.33 12.96 -31.58
N ASN A 136 -13.55 14.12 -32.21
CA ASN A 136 -14.48 14.32 -33.35
C ASN A 136 -15.97 14.11 -33.06
N LEU A 137 -16.37 13.97 -31.79
CA LEU A 137 -17.77 14.03 -31.35
C LEU A 137 -17.98 15.29 -30.49
N ASP A 138 -19.01 16.07 -30.85
CA ASP A 138 -19.38 17.28 -30.10
C ASP A 138 -20.18 16.96 -28.81
N THR A 139 -20.51 15.70 -28.58
CA THR A 139 -21.28 15.24 -27.42
C THR A 139 -20.38 14.65 -26.34
N GLU A 140 -20.63 15.05 -25.09
CA GLU A 140 -20.08 14.40 -23.91
C GLU A 140 -21.06 13.32 -23.46
N ASN A 141 -20.54 12.10 -23.25
CA ASN A 141 -21.38 10.94 -23.00
C ASN A 141 -20.93 10.24 -21.70
N PRO A 142 -21.84 9.67 -20.90
CA PRO A 142 -21.46 8.92 -19.73
C PRO A 142 -20.73 7.64 -20.14
N SER A 143 -19.71 7.28 -19.37
CA SER A 143 -18.94 6.05 -19.55
C SER A 143 -18.76 5.34 -18.22
N VAL A 144 -18.83 4.01 -18.27
CA VAL A 144 -18.55 3.13 -17.14
C VAL A 144 -17.45 2.16 -17.52
N SER A 145 -16.69 1.72 -16.51
CA SER A 145 -15.60 0.78 -16.68
C SER A 145 -15.54 -0.16 -15.48
N PHE A 146 -15.29 -1.44 -15.77
CA PHE A 146 -15.17 -2.50 -14.79
C PHE A 146 -13.82 -3.17 -14.95
N SER A 147 -13.22 -3.62 -13.85
CA SER A 147 -12.00 -4.41 -13.96
C SER A 147 -11.83 -5.44 -12.88
N LEU A 148 -10.97 -6.41 -13.20
CA LEU A 148 -10.48 -7.46 -12.34
C LEU A 148 -8.97 -7.39 -12.29
N ARG A 149 -8.39 -7.61 -11.12
CA ARG A 149 -6.94 -7.73 -10.94
C ARG A 149 -6.62 -8.80 -9.91
N THR A 150 -5.57 -9.57 -10.15
CA THR A 150 -5.05 -10.51 -9.15
C THR A 150 -3.55 -10.74 -9.35
N THR A 151 -2.88 -11.15 -8.29
CA THR A 151 -1.49 -11.63 -8.34
C THR A 151 -1.51 -13.15 -8.50
N ILE A 152 -0.99 -13.66 -9.61
CA ILE A 152 -0.94 -15.10 -9.89
C ILE A 152 0.20 -15.76 -9.14
N PHE A 153 1.39 -15.15 -9.19
CA PHE A 153 2.59 -15.64 -8.51
C PHE A 153 3.15 -14.58 -7.59
N LYS A 154 3.46 -14.94 -6.34
CA LYS A 154 4.25 -14.11 -5.43
C LYS A 154 5.35 -14.93 -4.77
N ILE A 155 6.59 -14.56 -5.09
CA ILE A 155 7.80 -15.24 -4.63
C ILE A 155 8.56 -14.30 -3.69
N ARG A 156 8.42 -14.50 -2.37
CA ARG A 156 9.22 -13.80 -1.34
C ARG A 156 10.63 -14.38 -1.16
N ASN A 157 11.55 -13.52 -0.71
CA ASN A 157 12.91 -13.89 -0.32
C ASN A 157 12.92 -14.78 0.93
N LYS A 158 13.90 -15.68 1.07
CA LYS A 158 14.01 -16.57 2.25
C LYS A 158 14.16 -15.77 3.55
N LYS A 159 15.00 -14.72 3.54
CA LYS A 159 15.18 -13.80 4.68
C LYS A 159 13.87 -13.13 5.08
N ASN A 160 13.14 -12.58 4.09
CA ASN A 160 11.82 -11.97 4.32
C ASN A 160 10.82 -12.96 4.96
N ILE A 161 10.78 -14.21 4.51
CA ILE A 161 9.91 -15.24 5.12
C ILE A 161 10.31 -15.50 6.59
N ALA A 162 11.61 -15.63 6.88
CA ALA A 162 12.09 -15.84 8.23
C ALA A 162 11.76 -14.65 9.15
N ASP A 163 11.92 -13.42 8.66
CA ASP A 163 11.59 -12.20 9.39
C ASP A 163 10.07 -12.09 9.67
N ILE A 164 9.23 -12.44 8.69
CA ILE A 164 7.75 -12.49 8.87
C ILE A 164 7.38 -13.51 9.95
N VAL A 165 7.93 -14.72 9.89
CA VAL A 165 7.63 -15.78 10.86
C VAL A 165 8.08 -15.38 12.26
N ALA A 166 9.32 -14.92 12.42
CA ALA A 166 9.85 -14.52 13.72
C ALA A 166 9.03 -13.38 14.35
N SER A 167 8.65 -12.39 13.54
CA SER A 167 7.84 -11.26 14.00
C SER A 167 6.40 -11.67 14.32
N ASN A 168 5.80 -12.57 13.52
CA ASN A 168 4.50 -13.17 13.82
C ASN A 168 4.52 -13.90 15.17
N ASP A 169 5.51 -14.77 15.39
CA ASP A 169 5.61 -15.56 16.62
C ASP A 169 5.77 -14.65 17.85
N MET A 170 6.58 -13.58 17.75
CA MET A 170 6.68 -12.57 18.80
C MET A 170 5.34 -11.86 19.08
N ILE A 171 4.61 -11.47 18.03
CA ILE A 171 3.31 -10.82 18.18
C ILE A 171 2.31 -11.78 18.83
N SER A 172 2.23 -13.03 18.38
CA SER A 172 1.36 -14.07 18.96
C SER A 172 1.68 -14.33 20.44
N GLU A 173 2.96 -14.42 20.81
CA GLU A 173 3.37 -14.54 22.21
C GLU A 173 2.91 -13.33 23.03
N MET A 174 3.05 -12.12 22.49
CA MET A 174 2.65 -10.90 23.18
C MET A 174 1.13 -10.81 23.34
N LEU A 175 0.36 -11.15 22.31
CA LEU A 175 -1.12 -11.23 22.39
C LEU A 175 -1.55 -12.24 23.45
N THR A 176 -0.90 -13.41 23.50
CA THR A 176 -1.18 -14.44 24.51
C THR A 176 -0.90 -13.92 25.93
N ARG A 177 0.16 -13.11 26.12
CA ARG A 177 0.46 -12.50 27.42
C ARG A 177 -0.56 -11.43 27.79
N ILE A 178 -0.97 -10.58 26.85
CA ILE A 178 -2.00 -9.55 27.07
C ILE A 178 -3.32 -10.21 27.48
N GLN A 179 -3.71 -11.28 26.79
CA GLN A 179 -4.92 -12.04 27.12
C GLN A 179 -4.83 -12.65 28.53
N LYS A 180 -3.71 -13.29 28.87
CA LYS A 180 -3.49 -13.82 30.22
C LYS A 180 -3.52 -12.72 31.28
N ASP A 181 -2.87 -11.60 31.04
CA ASP A 181 -2.86 -10.47 31.98
C ASP A 181 -4.28 -9.94 32.21
N PHE A 182 -5.12 -9.89 31.17
CA PHE A 182 -6.54 -9.53 31.27
C PHE A 182 -7.34 -10.53 32.10
N GLU A 183 -7.17 -11.83 31.86
CA GLU A 183 -7.85 -12.91 32.59
C GLU A 183 -7.52 -12.91 34.09
N HIS A 184 -6.36 -12.37 34.48
CA HIS A 184 -5.98 -12.20 35.90
C HIS A 184 -6.49 -10.89 36.51
N THR A 185 -7.20 -10.05 35.77
CA THR A 185 -7.76 -8.82 36.34
C THR A 185 -8.99 -9.10 37.20
N GLN A 186 -9.15 -8.34 38.29
CA GLN A 186 -10.34 -8.44 39.14
C GLN A 186 -11.63 -8.25 38.34
N LYS A 187 -11.61 -7.30 37.39
CA LYS A 187 -12.75 -7.00 36.51
C LYS A 187 -13.19 -8.22 35.69
N PHE A 188 -12.25 -9.00 35.15
CA PHE A 188 -12.58 -10.24 34.45
C PHE A 188 -13.20 -11.27 35.40
N MET A 189 -12.58 -11.49 36.57
CA MET A 189 -13.06 -12.46 37.57
C MET A 189 -14.46 -12.13 38.10
N ASP A 190 -14.74 -10.84 38.31
CA ASP A 190 -16.04 -10.35 38.75
C ASP A 190 -17.13 -10.59 37.70
N ILE A 191 -16.83 -10.36 36.41
CA ILE A 191 -17.77 -10.60 35.32
C ILE A 191 -18.03 -12.10 35.15
N TYR A 192 -16.97 -12.91 35.16
CA TYR A 192 -17.08 -14.36 35.00
C TYR A 192 -17.85 -15.02 36.15
N SER A 193 -17.75 -14.46 37.36
CA SER A 193 -18.49 -14.94 38.54
C SER A 193 -19.88 -14.32 38.66
N SER A 194 -20.20 -13.28 37.89
CA SER A 194 -21.53 -12.66 37.87
C SER A 194 -22.50 -13.59 37.13
N GLY A 195 -23.40 -14.24 37.85
CA GLY A 195 -24.43 -15.08 37.23
C GLY A 195 -25.20 -14.30 36.15
N GLY A 196 -25.46 -14.94 35.01
CA GLY A 196 -26.09 -14.33 33.85
C GLY A 196 -26.20 -15.32 32.69
N SER A 197 -26.81 -14.89 31.58
CA SER A 197 -26.78 -15.67 30.34
C SER A 197 -25.37 -15.64 29.72
N GLN A 198 -25.03 -16.66 28.93
CA GLN A 198 -23.71 -16.76 28.29
C GLN A 198 -23.42 -15.56 27.37
N ASP A 199 -24.45 -15.07 26.67
CA ASP A 199 -24.33 -13.94 25.75
C ASP A 199 -24.02 -12.63 26.50
N GLU A 200 -24.71 -12.39 27.63
CA GLU A 200 -24.46 -11.21 28.47
C GLU A 200 -23.06 -11.21 29.10
N ILE A 201 -22.58 -12.38 29.53
CA ILE A 201 -21.22 -12.53 30.06
C ILE A 201 -20.19 -12.22 28.96
N THR A 202 -20.42 -12.73 27.76
CA THR A 202 -19.51 -12.53 26.61
C THR A 202 -19.42 -11.04 26.24
N GLU A 203 -20.55 -10.34 26.11
CA GLU A 203 -20.57 -8.91 25.78
C GLU A 203 -19.85 -8.06 26.85
N LYS A 204 -20.05 -8.39 28.14
CA LYS A 204 -19.36 -7.71 29.24
C LYS A 204 -17.85 -7.96 29.22
N ILE A 205 -17.43 -9.18 28.93
CA ILE A 205 -16.00 -9.54 28.80
C ILE A 205 -15.37 -8.78 27.63
N GLU A 206 -16.02 -8.74 26.46
CA GLU A 206 -15.53 -8.01 25.29
C GLU A 206 -15.33 -6.53 25.60
N LYS A 207 -16.33 -5.89 26.22
CA LYS A 207 -16.22 -4.48 26.62
C LYS A 207 -15.12 -4.26 27.66
N ALA A 208 -15.00 -5.13 28.64
CA ALA A 208 -13.96 -5.05 29.66
C ALA A 208 -12.55 -5.24 29.06
N TYR A 209 -12.43 -6.14 28.09
CA TYR A 209 -11.20 -6.37 27.34
C TYR A 209 -10.81 -5.14 26.53
N ASP A 210 -11.74 -4.52 25.80
CA ASP A 210 -11.50 -3.31 25.03
C ASP A 210 -11.01 -2.14 25.90
N GLU A 211 -11.59 -1.99 27.09
CA GLU A 211 -11.16 -1.00 28.08
C GLU A 211 -9.77 -1.32 28.65
N PHE A 212 -9.53 -2.57 29.04
CA PHE A 212 -8.24 -3.04 29.53
C PHE A 212 -7.14 -2.80 28.51
N VAL A 213 -7.38 -3.24 27.27
CA VAL A 213 -6.49 -3.06 26.14
C VAL A 213 -6.23 -1.57 25.91
N THR A 214 -7.27 -0.72 25.91
CA THR A 214 -7.14 0.75 25.76
C THR A 214 -6.26 1.38 26.82
N ASP A 215 -6.35 0.95 28.09
CA ASP A 215 -5.49 1.46 29.14
C ASP A 215 -4.07 0.87 29.07
N PHE A 216 -3.96 -0.40 28.69
CA PHE A 216 -2.69 -1.07 28.40
C PHE A 216 -1.89 -0.32 27.31
N TYR A 217 -2.57 0.20 26.27
CA TYR A 217 -1.99 1.08 25.24
C TYR A 217 -1.39 2.38 25.81
N LYS A 218 -2.02 3.01 26.80
CA LYS A 218 -1.59 4.32 27.35
C LYS A 218 -0.36 4.24 28.25
N THR A 219 -0.13 3.09 28.90
CA THR A 219 0.93 2.93 29.92
C THR A 219 2.36 2.76 29.37
N GLY A 220 2.56 2.76 28.05
CA GLY A 220 3.88 2.64 27.43
C GLY A 220 4.45 1.21 27.40
N LYS A 221 3.83 0.24 28.09
CA LYS A 221 4.14 -1.21 27.99
C LYS A 221 3.98 -1.77 26.56
N TYR A 222 3.27 -1.04 25.72
CA TYR A 222 2.93 -1.39 24.34
C TYR A 222 3.99 -0.95 23.31
N LYS A 223 5.00 -0.15 23.67
CA LYS A 223 6.00 0.34 22.70
C LYS A 223 6.67 -0.81 21.93
N LYS A 224 7.05 -1.88 22.63
CA LYS A 224 7.64 -3.07 22.01
C LYS A 224 6.66 -3.76 21.05
N PHE A 225 5.38 -3.80 21.37
CA PHE A 225 4.36 -4.40 20.51
C PHE A 225 4.15 -3.56 19.26
N ILE A 226 4.00 -2.23 19.38
CA ILE A 226 3.93 -1.30 18.23
C ILE A 226 5.11 -1.53 17.33
N ASP A 227 6.32 -1.40 17.89
CA ASP A 227 7.56 -1.48 17.14
C ASP A 227 7.63 -2.82 16.38
N GLU A 228 7.17 -3.91 16.97
CA GLU A 228 7.14 -5.22 16.32
C GLU A 228 6.05 -5.34 15.26
N THR A 229 4.84 -4.82 15.49
CA THR A 229 3.79 -4.78 14.46
C THR A 229 4.17 -3.89 13.28
N GLU A 230 4.92 -2.81 13.50
CA GLU A 230 5.45 -1.95 12.44
C GLU A 230 6.52 -2.68 11.62
N LYS A 231 7.40 -3.44 12.27
CA LYS A 231 8.34 -4.33 11.57
C LYS A 231 7.60 -5.38 10.76
N TYR A 232 6.61 -6.05 11.35
CA TYR A 232 5.81 -7.06 10.67
C TYR A 232 5.18 -6.49 9.40
N LYS A 233 4.54 -5.32 9.50
CA LYS A 233 4.00 -4.58 8.34
C LYS A 233 5.08 -4.29 7.30
N LYS A 234 6.24 -3.77 7.73
CA LYS A 234 7.38 -3.51 6.84
C LYS A 234 7.85 -4.77 6.10
N TYR A 235 7.85 -5.93 6.76
CA TYR A 235 8.22 -7.20 6.13
C TYR A 235 7.17 -7.69 5.12
N LEU A 236 5.88 -7.57 5.44
CA LEU A 236 4.80 -7.86 4.48
C LEU A 236 4.90 -6.95 3.25
N ASP A 237 5.30 -5.70 3.49
CA ASP A 237 5.39 -4.63 2.51
C ASP A 237 6.65 -4.64 1.64
N GLU A 238 7.67 -5.40 2.03
CA GLU A 238 8.88 -5.59 1.27
C GLU A 238 8.56 -6.16 -0.12
N LYS A 239 9.20 -5.63 -1.18
CA LYS A 239 8.95 -6.13 -2.54
C LYS A 239 9.38 -7.59 -2.61
N PRO A 240 8.58 -8.46 -3.24
CA PRO A 240 8.94 -9.86 -3.41
C PRO A 240 10.15 -9.99 -4.34
N ALA A 241 10.82 -11.13 -4.26
CA ALA A 241 11.88 -11.51 -5.19
C ALA A 241 11.34 -11.58 -6.62
N PHE A 242 10.09 -12.04 -6.78
CA PHE A 242 9.38 -12.03 -8.04
C PHE A 242 7.86 -12.01 -7.80
N GLN A 243 7.13 -11.29 -8.64
CA GLN A 243 5.67 -11.27 -8.66
C GLN A 243 5.15 -11.14 -10.08
N LEU A 244 4.03 -11.82 -10.37
CA LEU A 244 3.29 -11.70 -11.62
C LEU A 244 1.84 -11.29 -11.31
N ASP A 245 1.47 -10.12 -11.79
CA ASP A 245 0.12 -9.59 -11.72
C ASP A 245 -0.56 -9.67 -13.07
N VAL A 246 -1.85 -9.99 -13.06
CA VAL A 246 -2.71 -9.94 -14.24
C VAL A 246 -3.92 -9.06 -13.94
N ALA A 247 -4.33 -8.30 -14.94
CA ALA A 247 -5.54 -7.50 -14.87
C ALA A 247 -6.28 -7.49 -16.19
N SER A 248 -7.59 -7.30 -16.12
CA SER A 248 -8.46 -7.12 -17.28
C SER A 248 -9.49 -6.06 -16.98
N ALA A 249 -9.82 -5.23 -17.95
CA ALA A 249 -10.82 -4.19 -17.80
C ALA A 249 -11.65 -4.05 -19.07
N TYR A 250 -12.89 -3.61 -18.89
CA TYR A 250 -13.83 -3.35 -19.96
C TYR A 250 -14.54 -2.03 -19.68
N SER A 251 -14.68 -1.19 -20.70
CA SER A 251 -15.48 0.03 -20.64
C SER A 251 -16.54 0.09 -21.72
N THR A 252 -17.62 0.79 -21.40
CA THR A 252 -18.72 1.13 -22.32
C THR A 252 -19.09 2.59 -22.12
N PHE A 253 -19.61 3.21 -23.18
CA PHE A 253 -20.14 4.56 -23.14
C PHE A 253 -21.55 4.59 -23.74
N PHE A 254 -22.36 5.57 -23.38
CA PHE A 254 -23.77 5.63 -23.76
C PHE A 254 -24.03 6.87 -24.60
N LEU A 255 -24.36 6.65 -25.87
CA LEU A 255 -24.75 7.74 -26.76
C LEU A 255 -26.10 8.33 -26.32
N ASP A 256 -26.25 9.64 -26.48
CA ASP A 256 -27.49 10.40 -26.21
C ASP A 256 -27.98 10.31 -24.75
N ASN A 257 -27.10 10.01 -23.80
CA ASN A 257 -27.43 9.82 -22.37
C ASN A 257 -28.50 8.74 -22.10
N GLN A 258 -28.69 7.78 -23.01
CA GLN A 258 -29.64 6.68 -22.85
C GLN A 258 -28.90 5.35 -22.66
N PHE A 259 -29.18 4.64 -21.56
CA PHE A 259 -28.57 3.33 -21.28
C PHE A 259 -28.83 2.26 -22.35
N LYS A 260 -29.89 2.42 -23.15
CA LYS A 260 -30.23 1.52 -24.26
C LYS A 260 -29.29 1.65 -25.46
N ASN A 261 -28.60 2.78 -25.60
CA ASN A 261 -27.68 3.06 -26.70
C ASN A 261 -26.22 2.86 -26.27
N ASN A 262 -25.95 1.74 -25.62
CA ASN A 262 -24.60 1.43 -25.17
C ASN A 262 -23.69 1.10 -26.36
N GLN A 263 -22.47 1.62 -26.32
CA GLN A 263 -21.43 1.33 -27.27
C GLN A 263 -20.23 0.73 -26.55
N PHE A 264 -19.59 -0.23 -27.19
CA PHE A 264 -18.33 -0.77 -26.70
C PHE A 264 -17.30 0.36 -26.65
N GLY A 265 -16.68 0.58 -25.49
CA GLY A 265 -15.59 1.53 -25.33
C GLY A 265 -14.26 0.85 -25.59
N LYS A 266 -13.66 0.32 -24.52
CA LYS A 266 -12.32 -0.27 -24.55
C LYS A 266 -12.27 -1.60 -23.82
N LEU A 267 -11.39 -2.50 -24.25
CA LEU A 267 -11.03 -3.70 -23.52
C LEU A 267 -9.52 -3.70 -23.34
N GLY A 268 -9.06 -3.87 -22.11
CA GLY A 268 -7.65 -3.96 -21.79
C GLY A 268 -7.32 -5.24 -21.04
N VAL A 269 -6.15 -5.81 -21.33
CA VAL A 269 -5.53 -6.88 -20.55
C VAL A 269 -4.10 -6.48 -20.25
N TRP A 270 -3.68 -6.60 -19.00
CA TRP A 270 -2.35 -6.26 -18.53
C TRP A 270 -1.72 -7.45 -17.85
N MET A 271 -0.42 -7.61 -18.08
CA MET A 271 0.45 -8.50 -17.37
C MET A 271 1.65 -7.70 -16.87
N THR A 272 1.91 -7.75 -15.56
CA THR A 272 3.00 -7.01 -14.94
C THR A 272 3.86 -7.97 -14.14
N MET A 273 5.14 -8.03 -14.49
CA MET A 273 6.15 -8.72 -13.69
C MET A 273 6.90 -7.69 -12.85
N SER A 274 7.17 -8.02 -11.59
CA SER A 274 8.00 -7.17 -10.73
C SER A 274 8.99 -8.00 -9.90
N SER A 275 10.16 -7.42 -9.65
CA SER A 275 11.22 -8.03 -8.82
C SER A 275 11.93 -6.93 -8.04
N GLY A 276 12.31 -7.21 -6.80
CA GLY A 276 13.06 -6.31 -5.95
C GLY A 276 14.28 -6.99 -5.33
N ILE A 277 15.43 -6.32 -5.39
CA ILE A 277 16.67 -6.75 -4.75
C ILE A 277 17.02 -5.73 -3.68
N ASN A 278 17.17 -6.19 -2.44
CA ASN A 278 17.71 -5.38 -1.35
C ASN A 278 19.24 -5.38 -1.44
N LEU A 279 19.84 -4.20 -1.55
CA LEU A 279 21.27 -3.98 -1.70
C LEU A 279 21.96 -3.67 -0.36
N GLU A 280 21.22 -3.68 0.74
CA GLU A 280 21.79 -3.58 2.08
C GLU A 280 22.74 -4.76 2.34
N ARG A 281 24.02 -4.47 2.55
CA ARG A 281 24.95 -5.45 3.10
C ARG A 281 24.63 -5.60 4.58
N ASP A 282 24.31 -6.82 5.03
CA ASP A 282 24.42 -7.13 6.45
C ASP A 282 25.86 -6.83 6.86
N PRO A 283 26.10 -5.96 7.87
CA PRO A 283 27.43 -5.88 8.45
C PRO A 283 27.77 -7.31 8.86
N LYS A 284 28.87 -7.85 8.31
CA LYS A 284 29.40 -9.15 8.71
C LYS A 284 29.31 -9.21 10.23
N LYS A 285 28.74 -10.30 10.77
CA LYS A 285 28.95 -10.66 12.18
C LYS A 285 30.46 -10.68 12.36
N ASN A 286 31.03 -9.58 12.85
CA ASN A 286 32.42 -9.56 13.27
C ASN A 286 32.49 -10.65 14.33
N GLU A 287 33.27 -11.67 14.02
CA GLU A 287 33.66 -12.73 14.94
C GLU A 287 33.97 -12.08 16.28
N ILE A 288 33.20 -12.45 17.30
CA ILE A 288 33.57 -12.15 18.68
C ILE A 288 34.95 -12.78 18.85
N PRO A 289 36.02 -12.01 19.11
CA PRO A 289 37.29 -12.60 19.47
C PRO A 289 37.03 -13.45 20.72
N LYS A 290 37.37 -14.74 20.66
CA LYS A 290 37.35 -15.60 21.84
C LYS A 290 38.24 -14.94 22.90
N GLU A 291 37.63 -14.34 23.92
CA GLU A 291 38.32 -13.97 25.14
C GLU A 291 38.81 -15.25 25.80
N SER A 292 40.13 -15.44 25.81
CA SER A 292 40.79 -16.42 26.66
C SER A 292 40.62 -15.99 28.11
N GLU A 293 40.01 -16.85 28.92
CA GLU A 293 39.92 -16.70 30.37
C GLU A 293 41.32 -16.68 31.00
N ASP A 294 41.73 -15.54 31.56
CA ASP A 294 42.83 -15.44 32.52
C ASP A 294 42.24 -14.95 33.86
N PRO A 295 42.19 -15.80 34.90
CA PRO A 295 41.44 -15.53 36.12
C PRO A 295 42.28 -14.79 37.18
N ASN A 296 42.97 -13.71 36.81
CA ASN A 296 43.64 -12.86 37.78
C ASN A 296 43.84 -11.41 37.28
N LYS A 297 42.80 -10.58 37.42
CA LYS A 297 43.02 -9.15 37.65
C LYS A 297 41.90 -8.47 38.41
N GLU A 298 42.35 -7.72 39.40
CA GLU A 298 41.65 -7.07 40.49
C GLU A 298 40.62 -6.02 40.07
N LYS A 299 39.63 -5.85 40.95
CA LYS A 299 38.51 -4.92 40.90
C LYS A 299 38.94 -3.48 40.55
N SER A 300 38.46 -2.98 39.42
CA SER A 300 38.37 -1.54 39.17
C SER A 300 36.97 -1.15 38.67
N LYS A 301 36.35 -0.22 39.39
CA LYS A 301 35.07 0.48 39.12
C LYS A 301 34.63 0.49 37.65
N LEU A 302 33.58 -0.27 37.34
CA LEU A 302 32.79 -0.15 36.12
C LEU A 302 31.80 1.01 36.29
N THR A 303 32.18 2.18 35.80
CA THR A 303 31.23 3.25 35.47
C THR A 303 30.38 2.76 34.30
N ILE A 304 29.10 2.46 34.54
CA ILE A 304 28.13 2.18 33.49
C ILE A 304 27.94 3.49 32.71
N LYS A 305 28.71 3.65 31.63
CA LYS A 305 28.31 4.54 30.54
C LYS A 305 27.17 3.84 29.83
N GLU A 306 25.95 4.30 30.08
CA GLU A 306 24.80 4.03 29.22
C GLU A 306 25.23 4.28 27.78
N THR A 307 25.47 3.20 27.05
CA THR A 307 25.63 3.26 25.61
C THR A 307 24.23 3.51 25.09
N SER A 308 23.92 4.79 24.93
CA SER A 308 22.71 5.26 24.27
C SER A 308 22.69 4.57 22.91
N ALA A 309 21.82 3.59 22.75
CA ALA A 309 21.49 3.00 21.47
C ALA A 309 20.73 4.06 20.65
N THR A 310 21.44 5.11 20.23
CA THR A 310 20.97 6.03 19.21
C THR A 310 20.99 5.26 17.90
N GLY A 311 19.78 4.93 17.44
CA GLY A 311 19.53 4.06 16.30
C GLY A 311 20.37 4.43 15.08
N ILE A 312 21.20 3.49 14.65
CA ILE A 312 21.82 3.50 13.34
C ILE A 312 20.67 3.52 12.33
N SER A 313 20.46 4.68 11.71
CA SER A 313 19.55 4.84 10.57
C SER A 313 20.02 3.88 9.46
N LYS A 314 19.37 2.72 9.37
CA LYS A 314 19.66 1.72 8.35
C LYS A 314 19.36 2.35 6.99
N THR A 315 20.41 2.56 6.19
CA THR A 315 20.27 3.17 4.87
C THR A 315 19.60 2.17 3.94
N GLU A 316 18.32 2.38 3.61
CA GLU A 316 17.61 1.55 2.64
C GLU A 316 18.20 1.72 1.25
N LYS A 317 18.65 0.62 0.63
CA LYS A 317 19.16 0.61 -0.75
C LYS A 317 18.53 -0.54 -1.50
N ARG A 318 17.79 -0.25 -2.56
CA ARG A 318 17.03 -1.27 -3.29
C ARG A 318 17.04 -1.00 -4.79
N LEU A 319 17.05 -2.07 -5.57
CA LEU A 319 16.88 -2.03 -7.01
C LEU A 319 15.63 -2.81 -7.38
N ASN A 320 14.69 -2.14 -8.03
CA ASN A 320 13.43 -2.71 -8.47
C ASN A 320 13.41 -2.80 -10.00
N PHE A 321 12.86 -3.90 -10.50
CA PHE A 321 12.65 -4.16 -11.92
C PHE A 321 11.17 -4.44 -12.16
N TYR A 322 10.66 -3.88 -13.25
CA TYR A 322 9.30 -4.08 -13.71
C TYR A 322 9.32 -4.41 -15.20
N ALA A 323 8.52 -5.36 -15.62
CA ALA A 323 8.22 -5.60 -17.03
C ALA A 323 6.71 -5.62 -17.22
N VAL A 324 6.24 -5.08 -18.34
CA VAL A 324 4.81 -4.99 -18.64
C VAL A 324 4.55 -5.50 -20.06
N ALA A 325 3.48 -6.26 -20.19
CA ALA A 325 2.83 -6.54 -21.46
C ALA A 325 1.37 -6.12 -21.36
N ARG A 326 0.84 -5.44 -22.37
CA ARG A 326 -0.54 -4.97 -22.38
C ARG A 326 -1.14 -5.11 -23.76
N TYR A 327 -2.38 -5.60 -23.81
CA TYR A 327 -3.25 -5.51 -24.98
C TYR A 327 -4.36 -4.52 -24.69
N LEU A 328 -4.64 -3.62 -25.63
CA LEU A 328 -5.74 -2.67 -25.55
C LEU A 328 -6.48 -2.61 -26.88
N GLN A 329 -7.73 -3.03 -26.86
CA GLN A 329 -8.68 -2.78 -27.94
C GLN A 329 -9.47 -1.51 -27.63
N ASP A 330 -9.45 -0.56 -28.55
CA ASP A 330 -10.11 0.72 -28.41
C ASP A 330 -11.09 0.93 -29.57
N LYS A 331 -12.40 1.11 -29.28
CA LYS A 331 -13.41 1.51 -30.28
C LYS A 331 -13.95 2.91 -30.03
N THR A 332 -13.22 3.76 -29.33
CA THR A 332 -13.61 5.16 -29.12
C THR A 332 -13.03 6.08 -30.20
N VAL A 333 -12.44 5.56 -31.28
CA VAL A 333 -11.95 6.38 -32.39
C VAL A 333 -13.08 6.63 -33.37
N TYR A 334 -13.60 7.86 -33.41
CA TYR A 334 -14.72 8.24 -34.25
C TYR A 334 -14.26 9.04 -35.49
N ASP A 335 -14.74 8.62 -36.66
CA ASP A 335 -14.57 9.29 -37.94
C ASP A 335 -15.96 9.66 -38.50
N LEU A 336 -16.12 10.89 -39.01
CA LEU A 336 -17.40 11.38 -39.54
C LEU A 336 -17.93 10.56 -40.73
N THR A 337 -17.04 9.90 -41.48
CA THR A 337 -17.38 9.10 -42.67
C THR A 337 -17.65 7.64 -42.32
N ASN A 338 -16.87 7.08 -41.39
CA ASN A 338 -16.85 5.64 -41.11
C ASN A 338 -17.41 5.24 -39.73
N GLY A 339 -17.80 6.21 -38.91
CA GLY A 339 -18.27 5.99 -37.55
C GLY A 339 -17.17 5.52 -36.60
N PHE A 340 -17.52 4.70 -35.60
CA PHE A 340 -16.56 4.16 -34.64
C PHE A 340 -15.69 3.08 -35.29
N SER A 341 -14.38 3.30 -35.25
CA SER A 341 -13.37 2.35 -35.73
C SER A 341 -12.69 1.63 -34.56
N ARG A 342 -12.26 0.40 -34.81
CA ARG A 342 -11.50 -0.40 -33.85
C ARG A 342 -10.01 -0.21 -34.09
N THR A 343 -9.27 0.01 -33.01
CA THR A 343 -7.81 -0.04 -33.01
C THR A 343 -7.33 -1.02 -31.94
N ASN A 344 -6.29 -1.77 -32.25
CA ASN A 344 -5.62 -2.66 -31.31
C ASN A 344 -4.24 -2.10 -31.01
N ASN A 345 -3.85 -2.14 -29.74
CA ASN A 345 -2.55 -1.72 -29.27
C ASN A 345 -1.92 -2.84 -28.43
N TYR A 346 -0.66 -3.14 -28.71
CA TYR A 346 0.16 -4.09 -27.99
C TYR A 346 1.36 -3.36 -27.41
N ASP A 347 1.43 -3.27 -26.09
CA ASP A 347 2.48 -2.55 -25.39
C ASP A 347 3.40 -3.53 -24.67
N PHE A 348 4.71 -3.31 -24.81
CA PHE A 348 5.76 -4.09 -24.18
C PHE A 348 6.84 -3.17 -23.64
N GLY A 349 7.25 -3.37 -22.40
CA GLY A 349 8.22 -2.47 -21.80
C GLY A 349 8.62 -2.85 -20.40
N GLY A 350 9.30 -1.93 -19.75
CA GLY A 350 9.72 -2.11 -18.37
C GLY A 350 10.20 -0.83 -17.72
N LYS A 351 10.45 -0.95 -16.43
CA LYS A 351 10.99 0.12 -15.59
C LYS A 351 12.09 -0.44 -14.70
N ILE A 352 13.17 0.31 -14.55
CA ILE A 352 14.19 0.07 -13.54
C ILE A 352 14.14 1.22 -12.55
N GLU A 353 14.23 0.93 -11.26
CA GLU A 353 14.15 1.93 -10.20
C GLU A 353 15.16 1.65 -9.09
N LEU A 354 16.01 2.65 -8.82
CA LEU A 354 16.92 2.66 -7.68
C LEU A 354 16.28 3.46 -6.55
N VAL A 355 16.12 2.84 -5.39
CA VAL A 355 15.69 3.49 -4.15
C VAL A 355 16.88 3.59 -3.21
N TYR A 356 17.14 4.80 -2.73
CA TYR A 356 18.16 5.15 -1.76
C TYR A 356 17.56 5.99 -0.65
N ASN A 357 17.22 5.36 0.46
CA ASN A 357 16.59 5.97 1.63
C ASN A 357 15.34 6.78 1.24
N LYS A 358 15.41 8.12 1.33
CA LYS A 358 14.31 9.04 0.99
C LYS A 358 14.19 9.35 -0.49
N PHE A 359 15.10 8.84 -1.33
CA PHE A 359 15.22 9.24 -2.72
C PHE A 359 15.01 8.03 -3.64
N SER A 360 14.35 8.22 -4.78
CA SER A 360 14.32 7.23 -5.84
C SER A 360 14.46 7.84 -7.23
N ILE A 361 15.18 7.14 -8.10
CA ILE A 361 15.26 7.44 -9.53
C ILE A 361 14.79 6.21 -10.27
N GLY A 362 13.90 6.40 -11.24
CA GLY A 362 13.48 5.37 -12.16
C GLY A 362 13.55 5.81 -13.61
N TYR A 363 13.69 4.82 -14.48
CA TYR A 363 13.56 4.99 -15.92
C TYR A 363 12.60 3.94 -16.46
N GLU A 364 11.62 4.38 -17.24
CA GLU A 364 10.59 3.56 -17.88
C GLU A 364 10.71 3.67 -19.40
N PHE A 365 10.61 2.54 -20.09
CA PHE A 365 10.49 2.47 -21.54
C PHE A 365 9.37 1.50 -21.91
N ILE A 366 8.43 1.94 -22.75
CA ILE A 366 7.34 1.11 -23.24
C ILE A 366 7.17 1.33 -24.74
N TYR A 367 7.31 0.27 -25.52
CA TYR A 367 7.00 0.25 -26.94
C TYR A 367 5.54 -0.13 -27.14
N ARG A 368 4.87 0.53 -28.08
CA ARG A 368 3.50 0.27 -28.52
C ARG A 368 3.52 -0.08 -30.00
N SER A 369 3.03 -1.27 -30.32
CA SER A 369 2.61 -1.61 -31.68
C SER A 369 1.11 -1.36 -31.81
N SER A 370 0.70 -0.55 -32.77
CA SER A 370 -0.69 -0.17 -32.98
C SER A 370 -1.11 -0.41 -34.42
N ASP A 371 -2.40 -0.63 -34.65
CA ASP A 371 -2.99 -0.62 -35.99
C ASP A 371 -2.87 0.75 -36.68
N LEU A 372 -2.75 1.84 -35.89
CA LEU A 372 -2.56 3.20 -36.41
C LEU A 372 -1.08 3.47 -36.70
N ASP A 373 -0.27 3.59 -35.64
CA ASP A 373 1.15 3.89 -35.73
C ASP A 373 1.94 3.24 -34.58
N ASN A 374 3.11 2.71 -34.91
CA ASN A 374 4.06 2.24 -33.90
C ASN A 374 4.68 3.44 -33.18
N THR A 375 4.74 3.38 -31.86
CA THR A 375 5.26 4.49 -31.04
C THR A 375 5.86 3.97 -29.74
N TYR A 376 6.54 4.83 -28.98
CA TYR A 376 7.07 4.45 -27.68
C TYR A 376 6.91 5.58 -26.66
N ARG A 377 7.00 5.20 -25.40
CA ARG A 377 7.10 6.08 -24.24
C ARG A 377 8.45 5.84 -23.57
N SER A 378 9.12 6.93 -23.19
CA SER A 378 10.39 6.92 -22.46
C SER A 378 10.34 7.99 -21.40
N ASN A 379 10.39 7.62 -20.13
CA ASN A 379 10.15 8.53 -19.02
C ASN A 379 11.14 8.33 -17.87
N GLY A 380 11.80 9.41 -17.45
CA GLY A 380 12.58 9.48 -16.22
C GLY A 380 11.70 9.96 -15.07
N ILE A 381 11.81 9.31 -13.91
CA ILE A 381 11.03 9.63 -12.71
C ILE A 381 11.99 9.84 -11.54
N ILE A 382 11.78 10.91 -10.79
CA ILE A 382 12.52 11.22 -9.58
C ILE A 382 11.51 11.42 -8.45
N ASN A 383 11.70 10.74 -7.32
CA ASN A 383 10.88 10.94 -6.14
C ASN A 383 11.76 11.24 -4.93
N TYR A 384 11.30 12.18 -4.10
CA TYR A 384 11.94 12.54 -2.85
C TYR A 384 10.92 12.61 -1.71
N LYS A 385 11.11 11.74 -0.71
CA LYS A 385 10.35 11.68 0.53
C LYS A 385 10.88 12.73 1.50
N VAL A 386 10.21 13.87 1.59
CA VAL A 386 10.57 14.95 2.51
C VAL A 386 10.33 14.49 3.96
N SER A 387 9.13 13.94 4.21
CA SER A 387 8.70 13.35 5.47
C SER A 387 7.81 12.13 5.22
N ASP A 388 7.32 11.46 6.26
CA ASP A 388 6.41 10.33 6.10
C ASP A 388 5.11 10.69 5.35
N ASN A 389 4.71 11.97 5.44
CA ASN A 389 3.46 12.46 4.87
C ASN A 389 3.66 13.41 3.68
N VAL A 390 4.90 13.69 3.25
CA VAL A 390 5.18 14.67 2.20
C VAL A 390 6.20 14.13 1.21
N TYR A 391 5.83 14.12 -0.07
CA TYR A 391 6.63 13.61 -1.18
C TYR A 391 6.65 14.60 -2.33
N ILE A 392 7.82 14.78 -2.91
CA ILE A 392 8.01 15.54 -4.15
C ILE A 392 8.29 14.53 -5.26
N ASN A 393 7.59 14.64 -6.37
CA ASN A 393 7.80 13.78 -7.53
C ASN A 393 8.03 14.64 -8.77
N ALA A 394 8.99 14.26 -9.60
CA ALA A 394 9.22 14.88 -10.89
C ALA A 394 9.27 13.79 -11.96
N ALA A 395 8.74 14.09 -13.14
CA ALA A 395 8.81 13.20 -14.29
C ALA A 395 9.12 13.99 -15.56
N PHE A 396 9.96 13.43 -16.42
CA PHE A 396 10.36 14.04 -17.68
C PHE A 396 10.56 12.99 -18.76
N GLY A 397 10.16 13.27 -20.00
CA GLY A 397 10.36 12.32 -21.09
C GLY A 397 9.47 12.53 -22.30
N LYS A 398 9.25 11.45 -23.05
CA LYS A 398 8.39 11.38 -24.23
C LYS A 398 7.25 10.38 -23.96
N ASN A 399 6.02 10.77 -24.28
CA ASN A 399 4.85 9.90 -24.31
C ASN A 399 4.62 9.36 -25.73
N TYR A 400 3.61 8.50 -25.90
CA TYR A 400 3.23 7.98 -27.20
C TYR A 400 2.85 9.09 -28.20
N GLY A 401 2.97 8.80 -29.51
CA GLY A 401 2.73 9.70 -30.62
C GLY A 401 3.96 10.52 -31.01
N ASP A 402 3.87 11.22 -32.14
CA ASP A 402 4.95 12.05 -32.68
C ASP A 402 4.74 13.55 -32.49
N LYS A 403 3.55 13.97 -32.05
CA LYS A 403 3.20 15.37 -31.78
C LYS A 403 2.80 15.56 -30.33
N ASN A 404 3.15 16.70 -29.74
CA ASN A 404 2.75 17.11 -28.38
C ASN A 404 2.93 16.02 -27.32
N ASN A 405 4.08 15.34 -27.38
CA ASN A 405 4.37 14.13 -26.61
C ASN A 405 5.37 14.38 -25.47
N LEU A 406 5.73 15.62 -25.16
CA LEU A 406 6.61 15.93 -24.04
C LEU A 406 5.92 15.63 -22.70
N ILE A 407 6.58 14.83 -21.86
CA ILE A 407 6.24 14.67 -20.46
C ILE A 407 7.13 15.64 -19.67
N SER A 408 6.51 16.53 -18.89
CA SER A 408 7.19 17.36 -17.91
C SER A 408 6.23 17.65 -16.76
N PHE A 409 6.54 17.13 -15.58
CA PHE A 409 5.70 17.26 -14.40
C PHE A 409 6.54 17.44 -13.15
N LEU A 410 6.07 18.30 -12.24
CA LEU A 410 6.53 18.43 -10.87
C LEU A 410 5.30 18.42 -9.97
N GLY A 411 5.27 17.50 -9.01
CA GLY A 411 4.17 17.29 -8.09
C GLY A 411 4.60 17.25 -6.64
N LEU A 412 3.69 17.66 -5.78
CA LEU A 412 3.78 17.54 -4.34
C LEU A 412 2.59 16.69 -3.86
N ASN A 413 2.89 15.55 -3.22
CA ASN A 413 1.87 14.77 -2.52
C ASN A 413 1.98 15.04 -1.02
N TRP A 414 0.88 15.41 -0.39
CA TRP A 414 0.79 15.57 1.06
C TRP A 414 -0.36 14.73 1.64
N GLY A 415 -0.13 14.09 2.78
CA GLY A 415 -1.14 13.32 3.51
C GLY A 415 -1.57 14.05 4.78
N LEU A 416 -2.88 14.27 4.95
CA LEU A 416 -3.47 14.63 6.24
C LEU A 416 -3.94 13.34 6.91
N ASP A 417 -3.30 12.97 8.02
CA ASP A 417 -3.64 11.76 8.75
C ASP A 417 -4.73 12.04 9.80
N SER A 418 -5.84 11.31 9.74
CA SER A 418 -6.89 11.36 10.76
C SER A 418 -6.75 10.14 11.67
N LYS A 419 -6.27 10.37 12.89
CA LYS A 419 -6.08 9.35 13.94
C LYS A 419 -7.26 8.37 14.01
N ARG A 420 -7.03 7.06 13.81
CA ARG A 420 -7.97 6.01 14.25
C ARG A 420 -7.26 4.74 14.73
N LYS A 421 -7.90 4.13 15.74
CA LYS A 421 -7.53 2.90 16.45
C LYS A 421 -7.57 1.68 15.52
N THR A 422 -6.55 0.82 15.61
CA THR A 422 -6.42 -0.42 14.85
C THR A 422 -7.29 -1.53 15.44
N LEU A 423 -8.06 -2.20 14.58
CA LEU A 423 -8.76 -3.46 14.85
C LEU A 423 -7.79 -4.64 14.61
N PHE A 424 -7.29 -5.23 15.69
CA PHE A 424 -6.92 -6.65 15.69
C PHE A 424 -7.79 -7.29 16.76
N SER A 425 -8.88 -7.91 16.33
CA SER A 425 -9.67 -8.86 17.13
C SER A 425 -9.49 -10.20 16.44
N GLU A 426 -8.97 -11.16 17.19
CA GLU A 426 -8.99 -12.57 16.79
C GLU A 426 -10.33 -13.15 17.26
N LYS A 427 -10.93 -14.00 16.41
CA LYS A 427 -12.18 -14.69 16.72
C LYS A 427 -11.92 -15.79 17.76
N GLN A 428 -12.83 -15.88 18.73
CA GLN A 428 -13.02 -17.03 19.62
C GLN A 428 -13.33 -18.31 18.85
#